data_AF-A0A1T5KMG6-F1
#
_entry.id   AF-A0A1T5KMG6-F1
#
_cell.length_a   1.000
_cell.length_b   1.000
_cell.length_c   1.000
_cell.angle_alpha   90.00
_cell.angle_beta   90.00
_cell.angle_gamma   90.00
#
_symmetry.space_group_name_H-M   'P 1'
#
loop_
_entity.id
_entity.type
_entity.pdbx_description
1 polymer ?
#
loop_
_entity_poly.entity_id
_entity_poly.type
_entity_poly.pdbx_seq_one_letter_code
_entity_poly.pdbx_strand_id
1 'polypeptide(L)'
;MIGNVLLVLSWIYIVFGIIGIFRFSNMYSRLLTSSKIDTVAAITTFIALIFYSGFNAFSIRLALIMLFVIFTTPISNHVIARSAYLNGIIIEKEVKK
;
A
#
# COMPACT_ATOMS: atom_id res chain seq x y z
N MET A 1 -0.70 -24.51 -2.91
CA MET A 1 -0.70 -24.29 -1.44
C MET A 1 -0.03 -22.98 -1.04
N ILE A 2 1.23 -22.73 -1.44
CA ILE A 2 1.95 -21.50 -1.04
C ILE A 2 1.22 -20.21 -1.48
N GLY A 3 0.75 -20.14 -2.74
CA GLY A 3 0.06 -18.96 -3.27
C GLY A 3 -1.21 -18.59 -2.48
N ASN A 4 -1.99 -19.57 -2.03
CA ASN A 4 -3.20 -19.34 -1.24
C ASN A 4 -2.87 -18.71 0.12
N VAL A 5 -1.80 -19.17 0.78
CA VAL A 5 -1.35 -18.59 2.06
C VAL A 5 -0.93 -17.14 1.87
N LEU A 6 -0.19 -16.84 0.79
CA LEU A 6 0.20 -15.47 0.48
C LEU A 6 -1.00 -14.58 0.16
N LEU A 7 -2.02 -15.08 -0.55
CA LEU A 7 -3.25 -14.31 -0.82
C LEU A 7 -4.03 -14.00 0.47
N VAL A 8 -4.14 -14.96 1.37
CA VAL A 8 -4.77 -14.74 2.68
C VAL A 8 -3.98 -13.70 3.47
N LEU A 9 -2.65 -13.76 3.44
CA LEU A 9 -1.78 -12.79 4.09
C LEU A 9 -1.95 -11.37 3.49
N SER A 10 -2.02 -11.26 2.16
CA SER A 10 -2.33 -9.98 1.49
C SER A 10 -3.67 -9.40 1.96
N TRP A 11 -4.70 -10.23 2.06
CA TRP A 11 -6.01 -9.82 2.56
C TRP A 11 -5.94 -9.27 3.98
N ILE A 12 -5.18 -9.93 4.86
CA ILE A 12 -4.94 -9.47 6.22
C ILE A 12 -4.27 -8.09 6.22
N TYR A 13 -3.26 -7.86 5.37
CA TYR A 13 -2.64 -6.54 5.23
C TYR A 13 -3.64 -5.47 4.77
N ILE A 14 -4.47 -5.75 3.77
CA ILE A 14 -5.50 -4.79 3.31
C ILE A 14 -6.46 -4.42 4.45
N VAL A 15 -6.91 -5.40 5.23
CA VAL A 15 -7.76 -5.15 6.40
C VAL A 15 -7.05 -4.29 7.44
N PHE A 16 -5.78 -4.57 7.75
CA PHE A 16 -4.97 -3.69 8.60
C PHE A 16 -4.83 -2.27 8.03
N GLY A 17 -4.79 -2.13 6.71
CA GLY A 17 -4.75 -0.85 6.00
C GLY A 17 -5.99 -0.03 6.27
N ILE A 18 -7.15 -0.67 6.09
CA ILE A 18 -8.45 -0.06 6.37
C ILE A 18 -8.53 0.36 7.84
N ILE A 19 -8.19 -0.55 8.77
CA ILE A 19 -8.19 -0.23 10.21
C ILE A 19 -7.24 0.93 10.53
N GLY A 20 -6.04 0.94 9.94
CA GLY A 20 -5.06 2.01 10.12
C GLY A 20 -5.60 3.38 9.68
N ILE A 21 -6.30 3.43 8.54
CA ILE A 21 -6.93 4.66 8.04
C ILE A 21 -8.01 5.19 8.98
N PHE A 22 -8.78 4.30 9.64
CA PHE A 22 -9.82 4.71 10.60
C PHE A 22 -9.26 5.01 12.00
N ARG A 23 -8.10 4.44 12.36
CA ARG A 23 -7.49 4.62 13.68
C ARG A 23 -6.75 5.94 13.83
N PHE A 24 -6.09 6.41 12.78
CA PHE A 24 -5.33 7.66 12.81
C PHE A 24 -6.23 8.85 12.51
N SER A 25 -6.18 9.88 13.36
CA SER A 25 -6.99 11.10 13.17
C SER A 25 -6.31 12.09 12.22
N ASN A 26 -4.98 12.07 12.15
CA ASN A 26 -4.22 12.99 11.29
C ASN A 26 -4.13 12.47 9.85
N MET A 27 -4.44 13.34 8.87
CA MET A 27 -4.36 13.05 7.44
C MET A 27 -2.97 12.54 7.00
N TYR A 28 -1.87 13.11 7.51
CA TYR A 28 -0.51 12.69 7.19
C TYR A 28 -0.20 11.29 7.74
N SER A 29 -0.65 11.00 8.97
CA SER A 29 -0.52 9.66 9.59
C SER A 29 -1.34 8.61 8.83
N ARG A 30 -2.54 8.98 8.36
CA ARG A 30 -3.38 8.12 7.51
C ARG A 30 -2.72 7.83 6.17
N LEU A 31 -2.16 8.84 5.50
CA LEU A 31 -1.44 8.69 4.24
C LEU A 31 -0.22 7.77 4.37
N LEU A 32 0.63 8.02 5.36
CA LEU A 32 1.83 7.21 5.60
C LEU A 32 1.49 5.76 5.95
N THR A 33 0.46 5.55 6.79
CA THR A 33 0.01 4.21 7.18
C THR A 33 -0.58 3.46 5.99
N SER A 34 -1.47 4.11 5.24
CA SER A 34 -2.07 3.54 4.02
C SER A 34 -0.99 3.17 3.00
N SER A 35 -0.01 4.05 2.77
CA SER A 35 1.09 3.79 1.84
C SER A 35 1.90 2.56 2.20
N LYS A 36 2.32 2.44 3.47
CA LYS A 36 3.16 1.32 3.91
C LYS A 36 2.44 -0.01 3.73
N ILE A 37 1.16 -0.03 4.08
CA ILE A 37 0.34 -1.23 4.02
C ILE A 37 0.03 -1.59 2.56
N ASP A 38 -0.27 -0.61 1.72
CA ASP A 38 -0.55 -0.80 0.30
C ASP A 38 0.66 -1.38 -0.45
N THR A 39 1.87 -0.87 -0.20
CA THR A 39 3.08 -1.42 -0.81
C THR A 39 3.31 -2.89 -0.42
N VAL A 40 3.16 -3.23 0.86
CA VAL A 40 3.33 -4.62 1.33
C VAL A 40 2.23 -5.52 0.73
N ALA A 41 0.97 -5.09 0.77
CA ALA A 41 -0.15 -5.85 0.23
C ALA A 41 -0.02 -6.09 -1.28
N ALA A 42 0.37 -5.06 -2.04
CA ALA A 42 0.61 -5.18 -3.47
C ALA A 42 1.73 -6.18 -3.75
N ILE A 43 2.88 -6.06 -3.08
CA ILE A 43 4.03 -6.96 -3.25
C ILE A 43 3.62 -8.40 -2.98
N THR A 44 2.99 -8.68 -1.83
CA THR A 44 2.57 -10.04 -1.46
C THR A 44 1.55 -10.60 -2.44
N THR A 45 0.63 -9.76 -2.96
CA THR A 45 -0.40 -10.16 -3.94
C THR A 45 0.21 -10.53 -5.29
N PHE A 46 1.10 -9.68 -5.82
CA PHE A 46 1.76 -9.96 -7.10
C PHE A 46 2.64 -11.22 -7.03
N ILE A 47 3.36 -11.41 -5.93
CA ILE A 47 4.14 -12.64 -5.70
C ILE A 47 3.21 -13.86 -5.69
N ALA A 48 2.09 -13.80 -4.97
CA ALA A 48 1.11 -14.90 -4.93
C ALA A 48 0.57 -15.26 -6.32
N LEU A 49 0.27 -14.24 -7.14
CA LEU A 49 -0.20 -14.41 -8.52
C LEU A 49 0.88 -15.02 -9.44
N ILE A 50 2.14 -14.63 -9.27
CA ILE A 50 3.26 -15.24 -10.03
C ILE A 50 3.40 -16.72 -9.67
N PHE A 51 3.28 -17.08 -8.39
CA PHE A 51 3.27 -18.49 -7.96
C PHE A 51 2.07 -19.28 -8.50
N TYR A 52 0.93 -18.61 -8.73
CA TYR A 52 -0.26 -19.25 -9.29
C TYR A 52 -0.17 -19.44 -10.81
N SER A 53 0.35 -18.43 -11.52
CA SER A 53 0.47 -18.45 -12.99
C SER A 53 1.71 -19.19 -13.52
N GLY A 54 2.71 -19.44 -12.67
CA GLY A 54 4.01 -19.99 -13.07
C GLY A 54 4.91 -18.99 -13.81
N PHE A 55 6.12 -19.40 -14.18
CA PHE A 55 7.07 -18.55 -14.93
C PHE A 55 6.71 -18.50 -16.42
N ASN A 56 5.79 -17.59 -16.77
CA ASN A 56 5.34 -17.35 -18.14
C ASN A 56 5.42 -15.85 -18.50
N ALA A 57 5.16 -15.52 -19.77
CA ALA A 57 5.09 -14.12 -20.23
C ALA A 57 4.10 -13.26 -19.42
N PHE A 58 3.07 -13.87 -18.84
CA PHE A 58 2.12 -13.22 -17.94
C PHE A 58 2.79 -12.71 -16.64
N SER A 59 3.68 -13.50 -16.05
CA SER A 59 4.39 -13.16 -14.81
C SER A 59 5.36 -11.99 -14.99
N ILE A 60 5.95 -11.86 -16.18
CA ILE A 60 6.78 -10.71 -16.54
C ILE A 60 5.93 -9.43 -16.60
N ARG A 61 4.74 -9.49 -17.20
CA ARG A 61 3.81 -8.35 -17.23
C ARG A 61 3.36 -7.97 -15.81
N LEU A 62 3.07 -8.95 -14.95
CA LEU A 62 2.77 -8.70 -13.54
C LEU A 62 3.92 -8.01 -12.81
N ALA A 63 5.15 -8.46 -13.01
CA ALA A 63 6.32 -7.86 -12.39
C ALA A 63 6.53 -6.41 -12.83
N LEU A 64 6.27 -6.10 -14.11
CA LEU A 64 6.29 -4.71 -14.62
C LEU A 64 5.22 -3.84 -13.96
N ILE A 65 4.00 -4.34 -13.81
CA ILE A 65 2.91 -3.62 -13.13
C ILE A 65 3.27 -3.40 -11.65
N MET A 66 3.77 -4.43 -10.98
CA MET A 66 4.22 -4.35 -9.58
C MET A 66 5.28 -3.27 -9.40
N LEU A 67 6.28 -3.22 -10.27
CA LEU A 67 7.32 -2.20 -10.25
C LEU A 67 6.71 -0.80 -10.46
N PHE A 68 5.84 -0.64 -11.44
CA PHE A 68 5.16 0.62 -11.72
C PHE A 68 4.35 1.14 -10.51
N VAL A 69 3.62 0.27 -9.82
CA VAL A 69 2.84 0.61 -8.62
C VAL A 69 3.76 1.04 -7.47
N ILE A 70 4.87 0.34 -7.25
CA ILE A 70 5.83 0.69 -6.18
C ILE A 70 6.47 2.07 -6.43
N PHE A 71 6.71 2.45 -7.68
CA PHE A 71 7.21 3.79 -8.00
C PHE A 71 6.13 4.87 -7.96
N THR A 72 4.90 4.54 -8.37
CA THR A 72 3.79 5.49 -8.42
C THR A 72 3.32 5.87 -7.02
N THR A 73 3.24 4.91 -6.10
CA THR A 73 2.79 5.14 -4.72
C THR A 73 3.54 6.26 -3.98
N PRO A 74 4.88 6.34 -3.92
CA PRO A 74 5.58 7.45 -3.27
C PRO A 74 5.40 8.78 -4.00
N ILE A 75 5.29 8.78 -5.33
CA ILE A 75 5.05 9.99 -6.13
C ILE A 75 3.67 10.56 -5.80
N SER A 76 2.63 9.72 -5.86
CA SER A 76 1.26 10.09 -5.50
C SER A 76 1.19 10.60 -4.07
N ASN A 77 1.81 9.90 -3.11
CA ASN A 77 1.79 10.31 -1.72
C ASN A 77 2.51 11.63 -1.46
N HIS A 78 3.63 11.88 -2.15
CA HIS A 78 4.33 13.15 -2.06
C HIS A 78 3.48 14.31 -2.62
N VAL A 79 2.81 14.12 -3.75
CA VAL A 79 1.93 15.14 -4.36
C VAL A 79 0.73 15.43 -3.44
N ILE A 80 0.11 14.39 -2.87
CA ILE A 80 -1.01 14.55 -1.93
C ILE A 80 -0.55 15.30 -0.67
N ALA A 81 0.59 14.89 -0.08
CA ALA A 81 1.14 15.56 1.11
C ALA A 81 1.51 17.02 0.83
N ARG A 82 2.11 17.32 -0.33
CA ARG A 82 2.43 18.69 -0.75
C ARG A 82 1.17 19.53 -0.95
N SER A 83 0.14 18.98 -1.60
CA SER A 83 -1.14 19.66 -1.77
C SER A 83 -1.81 19.98 -0.43
N ALA A 84 -1.83 19.02 0.49
CA ALA A 84 -2.36 19.22 1.83
C ALA A 84 -1.60 20.31 2.62
N TYR A 85 -0.27 20.31 2.52
CA TYR A 85 0.56 21.35 3.12
C TYR A 85 0.25 22.74 2.56
N LEU A 86 0.11 22.87 1.24
CA LEU A 86 -0.23 24.14 0.58
C LEU A 86 -1.64 24.63 0.93
N ASN A 87 -2.57 23.74 1.25
CA ASN A 87 -3.92 24.07 1.73
C ASN A 87 -3.97 24.38 3.24
N GLY A 88 -2.83 24.43 3.93
CA GLY A 88 -2.77 24.78 5.35
C GLY A 88 -3.24 23.67 6.30
N ILE A 89 -3.28 22.41 5.85
CA ILE A 89 -3.59 21.27 6.72
C ILE A 89 -2.43 21.09 7.72
N ILE A 90 -2.70 21.45 8.97
CA ILE A 90 -1.75 21.43 10.07
C ILE A 90 -1.35 19.99 10.37
N ILE A 91 -0.05 19.76 10.61
CA ILE A 91 0.43 18.47 11.11
C ILE A 91 0.04 18.41 12.60
N GLU A 92 -1.19 18.01 12.87
CA GLU A 92 -1.64 17.82 14.25
C GLU A 92 -0.85 16.65 14.85
N LYS A 93 0.12 16.97 15.74
CA LYS A 93 0.84 15.94 16.47
C LYS A 93 -0.22 15.13 17.20
N GLU A 94 -0.27 13.82 16.96
CA GLU A 94 -1.14 12.94 17.73
C GLU A 94 -0.74 13.06 19.21
N VAL A 95 -1.47 13.91 19.94
CA VAL A 95 -1.45 13.90 21.39
C VAL A 95 -2.05 12.55 21.75
N LYS A 96 -1.18 11.61 22.14
CA LYS A 96 -1.58 10.36 22.80
C LYS A 96 -2.56 10.74 23.90
N LYS A 97 -3.83 10.46 23.68
CA LYS A 97 -4.85 10.43 24.73
C LYS A 97 -4.79 9.06 25.41
#